data_AF-X1UNC4-F1
#
_entry.id   AF-X1UNC4-F1
#
_cell.length_a   1.000
_cell.length_b   1.000
_cell.length_c   1.000
_cell.angle_alpha   90.00
_cell.angle_beta   90.00
_cell.angle_gamma   90.00
#
_symmetry.space_group_name_H-M   'P 1'
#
loop_
_entity.id
_entity.type
_entity.pdbx_description
1 polymer ?
#
loop_
_entity_poly.entity_id
_entity_poly.type
_entity_poly.pdbx_seq_one_letter_code
_entity_poly.pdbx_strand_id
1 'polypeptide(L)'
;DTIMSPRFVFTFLLCTILILLSVYTGINNYQAELKEHSAAVALNRKNLESQQSYGMLAGMGTKINRKPQVLSTVVNGIWEAVGRVATVNIAFDPSLIESKYSSNPIFAVFGSLDLTFIVKIVLSLFAILFTYDAIVGEKERGTLKLALSNRVPRDRLILGKAIGGFVSLLIPLVIPLVLGLLLLMIYPNISLSGDDWLRIGMTCVMFLLYLSVFFTLGLFISARTTRSSTSFLLLLFIWVTFVTIIPKAAVMMAGQIKPIPSVHEITAQK
;
A
#
# COMPACT_ATOMS: atom_id res chain seq x y z
N ASP A 1 -4.35 -28.61 9.77
CA ASP A 1 -3.10 -28.09 10.38
C ASP A 1 -2.78 -26.64 10.09
N THR A 2 -2.75 -26.16 8.84
CA THR A 2 -2.34 -24.77 8.55
C THR A 2 -3.26 -23.70 9.16
N ILE A 3 -4.57 -23.88 9.12
CA ILE A 3 -5.56 -22.89 9.65
C ILE A 3 -5.63 -22.88 11.19
N MET A 4 -5.34 -24.00 11.86
CA MET A 4 -5.28 -24.05 13.34
C MET A 4 -3.87 -23.79 13.88
N SER A 5 -2.92 -23.44 13.02
CA SER A 5 -1.56 -23.15 13.47
C SER A 5 -1.52 -21.84 14.27
N PRO A 6 -0.68 -21.73 15.32
CA PRO A 6 -0.53 -20.48 16.07
C PRO A 6 -0.03 -19.33 15.18
N ARG A 7 0.74 -19.65 14.13
CA ARG A 7 1.19 -18.68 13.12
C ARG A 7 0.00 -18.07 12.38
N PHE A 8 -0.97 -18.89 11.97
CA PHE A 8 -2.18 -18.41 11.31
C PHE A 8 -3.03 -17.53 12.22
N VAL A 9 -3.31 -17.97 13.44
CA VAL A 9 -4.11 -17.19 14.40
C VAL A 9 -3.48 -15.84 14.67
N PHE A 10 -2.16 -15.79 14.91
CA PHE A 10 -1.42 -14.56 15.11
C PHE A 10 -1.48 -13.65 13.88
N THR A 11 -1.25 -14.21 12.69
CA THR A 11 -1.31 -13.46 11.43
C THR A 11 -2.69 -12.87 11.20
N PHE A 12 -3.74 -13.67 11.43
CA PHE A 12 -5.12 -13.27 11.26
C PHE A 12 -5.50 -12.14 12.21
N LEU A 13 -5.23 -12.29 13.52
CA LEU A 13 -5.54 -11.26 14.52
C LEU A 13 -4.76 -9.98 14.24
N LEU A 14 -3.46 -10.08 13.95
CA LEU A 14 -2.63 -8.92 13.67
C LEU A 14 -3.09 -8.19 12.41
N CYS A 15 -3.36 -8.90 11.31
CA CYS A 15 -3.86 -8.29 10.07
C CYS A 15 -5.25 -7.68 10.28
N THR A 16 -6.11 -8.33 11.06
CA THR A 16 -7.44 -7.79 11.39
C THR A 16 -7.33 -6.46 12.11
N ILE A 17 -6.52 -6.39 13.16
CA ILE A 17 -6.31 -5.16 13.93
C ILE A 17 -5.69 -4.07 13.05
N LEU A 18 -4.64 -4.40 12.29
CA LEU A 18 -3.93 -3.41 11.46
C LEU A 18 -4.81 -2.87 10.32
N ILE A 19 -5.54 -3.74 9.61
CA ILE A 19 -6.38 -3.32 8.48
C ILE A 19 -7.56 -2.50 8.98
N LEU A 20 -8.24 -2.91 10.06
CA LEU A 20 -9.32 -2.13 10.64
C LEU A 20 -8.84 -0.78 11.17
N LEU A 21 -7.68 -0.76 11.84
CA LEU A 21 -7.08 0.49 12.31
C LEU A 21 -6.71 1.41 11.13
N SER A 22 -6.16 0.86 10.05
CA SER A 22 -5.82 1.61 8.84
C SER A 22 -7.04 2.22 8.16
N VAL A 23 -8.11 1.46 8.00
CA VAL A 23 -9.36 1.97 7.43
C VAL A 23 -9.97 3.03 8.35
N TYR A 24 -9.95 2.81 9.66
CA TYR A 24 -10.45 3.77 10.64
C TYR A 24 -9.67 5.09 10.62
N THR A 25 -8.34 5.05 10.60
CA THR A 25 -7.51 6.26 10.50
C THR A 25 -7.68 6.92 9.13
N GLY A 26 -7.83 6.14 8.06
CA GLY A 26 -8.13 6.64 6.72
C GLY A 26 -9.45 7.40 6.65
N ILE A 27 -10.52 6.89 7.26
CA ILE A 27 -11.82 7.58 7.34
C ILE A 27 -11.71 8.89 8.10
N ASN A 28 -11.03 8.90 9.25
CA ASN A 28 -10.86 10.11 10.04
C ASN A 28 -10.05 11.18 9.27
N ASN A 29 -8.99 10.76 8.59
CA ASN A 29 -8.19 11.64 7.74
C ASN A 29 -9.02 12.21 6.59
N TYR A 30 -9.80 11.38 5.91
CA TYR A 30 -10.68 11.82 4.82
C TYR A 30 -11.74 12.83 5.30
N GLN A 31 -12.34 12.61 6.46
CA GLN A 31 -13.30 13.56 7.03
C GLN A 31 -12.64 14.90 7.42
N ALA A 32 -11.42 14.85 7.96
CA ALA A 32 -10.65 16.06 8.25
C ALA A 32 -10.33 16.83 6.97
N GLU A 33 -9.89 16.13 5.92
CA GLU A 33 -9.58 16.72 4.62
C GLU A 33 -10.82 17.29 3.91
N LEU A 34 -11.98 16.64 4.02
CA LEU A 34 -13.24 17.19 3.51
C LEU A 34 -13.65 18.49 4.21
N LYS A 35 -13.45 18.57 5.54
CA LYS A 35 -13.72 19.80 6.30
C LYS A 35 -12.75 20.92 5.91
N GLU A 36 -11.46 20.62 5.80
CA GLU A 36 -10.43 21.58 5.34
C GLU A 36 -10.74 22.07 3.92
N HIS A 37 -11.10 21.16 3.00
CA HIS A 37 -11.46 21.49 1.62
C HIS A 37 -12.69 22.40 1.53
N SER A 38 -13.78 22.05 2.20
CA SER A 38 -15.02 22.85 2.18
C SER A 38 -14.83 24.24 2.81
N ALA A 39 -14.07 24.35 3.90
CA ALA A 39 -13.71 25.63 4.49
C ALA A 39 -12.84 26.47 3.55
N ALA A 40 -11.83 25.86 2.92
CA ALA A 40 -10.96 26.54 1.96
C ALA A 40 -11.74 27.04 0.73
N VAL A 41 -12.63 26.22 0.17
CA VAL A 41 -13.49 26.63 -0.96
C VAL A 41 -14.42 27.77 -0.56
N ALA A 42 -15.02 27.72 0.64
CA ALA A 42 -15.88 28.80 1.13
C ALA A 42 -15.10 30.12 1.32
N LEU A 43 -13.87 30.06 1.85
CA LEU A 43 -13.00 31.22 1.98
C LEU A 43 -12.57 31.77 0.61
N ASN A 44 -12.15 30.91 -0.31
CA ASN A 44 -11.77 31.32 -1.66
C ASN A 44 -12.96 31.97 -2.37
N ARG A 45 -14.16 31.42 -2.24
CA ARG A 45 -15.38 32.01 -2.80
C ARG A 45 -15.68 33.39 -2.20
N LYS A 46 -15.59 33.56 -0.88
CA LYS A 46 -15.74 34.88 -0.24
C LYS A 46 -14.71 35.89 -0.72
N ASN A 47 -13.46 35.45 -0.90
CA ASN A 47 -12.38 36.31 -1.42
C ASN A 47 -12.61 36.70 -2.88
N LEU A 48 -13.17 35.80 -3.69
CA LEU A 48 -13.60 36.09 -5.06
C LEU A 48 -14.73 37.12 -5.09
N GLU A 49 -15.74 36.95 -4.23
CA GLU A 49 -16.93 37.82 -4.19
C GLU A 49 -16.63 39.21 -3.59
N SER A 50 -15.61 39.35 -2.73
CA SER A 50 -15.20 40.63 -2.12
C SER A 50 -14.26 41.47 -3.00
N GLN A 51 -13.68 40.87 -4.04
CA GLN A 51 -12.77 41.54 -4.96
C GLN A 51 -13.55 42.31 -6.04
N GLN A 52 -13.53 43.65 -5.97
CA GLN A 52 -14.24 44.50 -6.93
C GLN A 52 -13.46 44.79 -8.23
N SER A 53 -12.17 44.45 -8.29
CA SER A 53 -11.31 44.74 -9.44
C SER A 53 -10.84 43.47 -10.14
N TYR A 54 -11.25 43.32 -11.40
CA TYR A 54 -10.82 42.21 -12.26
C TYR A 54 -9.30 42.15 -12.47
N GLY A 55 -8.63 43.31 -12.50
CA GLY A 55 -7.17 43.36 -12.67
C GLY A 55 -6.40 42.84 -11.45
N MET A 56 -6.90 43.12 -10.24
CA MET A 56 -6.32 42.63 -8.99
C MET A 56 -6.55 41.12 -8.82
N LEU A 57 -7.73 40.64 -9.23
CA LEU A 57 -8.06 39.21 -9.22
C LEU A 57 -7.23 38.41 -10.24
N ALA A 58 -6.97 38.97 -11.43
CA ALA A 58 -6.09 38.37 -12.41
C ALA A 58 -4.63 38.28 -11.92
N GLY A 59 -4.15 39.29 -11.18
CA GLY A 59 -2.80 39.33 -10.62
C GLY A 59 -2.58 38.44 -9.41
N MET A 60 -3.46 38.50 -8.39
CA MET A 60 -3.36 37.65 -7.19
C MET A 60 -3.75 36.19 -7.47
N GLY A 61 -4.70 35.98 -8.38
CA GLY A 61 -5.23 34.67 -8.72
C GLY A 61 -6.25 34.12 -7.73
N THR A 62 -6.77 32.95 -8.10
CA THR A 62 -7.68 32.16 -7.27
C THR A 62 -7.04 30.83 -6.88
N LYS A 63 -7.18 30.45 -5.61
CA LYS A 63 -6.73 29.15 -5.12
C LYS A 63 -7.79 28.10 -5.44
N ILE A 64 -7.39 27.07 -6.16
CA ILE A 64 -8.22 25.91 -6.47
C ILE A 64 -7.71 24.73 -5.66
N ASN A 65 -8.56 24.22 -4.77
CA ASN A 65 -8.24 23.08 -3.91
C ASN A 65 -8.76 21.79 -4.55
N ARG A 66 -7.90 20.78 -4.64
CA ARG A 66 -8.27 19.46 -5.16
C ARG A 66 -9.27 18.77 -4.24
N LYS A 67 -10.32 18.15 -4.80
CA LYS A 67 -11.32 17.39 -4.02
C LYS A 67 -10.69 16.12 -3.42
N PRO A 68 -10.86 15.84 -2.11
CA PRO A 68 -10.41 14.59 -1.48
C PRO A 68 -11.01 13.36 -2.18
N GLN A 69 -10.22 12.28 -2.32
CA GLN A 69 -10.68 11.02 -2.90
C GLN A 69 -11.09 10.03 -1.81
N VAL A 70 -12.27 9.42 -1.98
CA VAL A 70 -12.80 8.41 -1.06
C VAL A 70 -11.85 7.21 -0.94
N LEU A 71 -11.20 6.82 -2.04
CA LEU A 71 -10.27 5.68 -2.08
C LEU A 71 -9.03 5.87 -1.19
N SER A 72 -8.67 7.12 -0.86
CA SER A 72 -7.58 7.44 0.07
C SER A 72 -7.82 6.87 1.46
N THR A 73 -9.08 6.59 1.83
CA THR A 73 -9.41 5.94 3.11
C THR A 73 -8.83 4.53 3.25
N VAL A 74 -8.55 3.86 2.13
CA VAL A 74 -8.03 2.49 2.10
C VAL A 74 -6.59 2.46 1.57
N VAL A 75 -6.35 3.16 0.45
CA VAL A 75 -5.06 3.24 -0.22
C VAL A 75 -4.75 4.70 -0.57
N ASN A 76 -3.75 5.26 0.08
CA ASN A 76 -3.33 6.65 -0.16
C ASN A 76 -2.55 6.80 -1.47
N GLY A 77 -1.75 5.79 -1.85
CA GLY A 77 -0.96 5.83 -3.09
C GLY A 77 -0.05 7.08 -3.17
N ILE A 78 -0.16 7.84 -4.26
CA ILE A 78 0.57 9.11 -4.46
C ILE A 78 -0.20 10.33 -3.93
N TRP A 79 -1.40 10.15 -3.37
CA TRP A 79 -2.29 11.25 -3.00
C TRP A 79 -1.62 12.24 -2.04
N GLU A 80 -0.91 11.71 -1.05
CA GLU A 80 -0.22 12.48 -0.02
C GLU A 80 1.07 13.15 -0.50
N ALA A 81 1.64 12.65 -1.61
CA ALA A 81 2.84 13.18 -2.23
C ALA A 81 2.55 14.35 -3.18
N VAL A 82 1.32 14.43 -3.71
CA VAL A 82 0.91 15.46 -4.67
C VAL A 82 0.41 16.70 -3.91
N GLY A 83 0.71 17.89 -4.42
CA GLY A 83 0.21 19.16 -3.84
C GLY A 83 -1.33 19.24 -3.82
N ARG A 84 -1.88 19.88 -2.80
CA ARG A 84 -3.34 19.96 -2.55
C ARG A 84 -3.98 21.21 -3.14
N VAL A 85 -3.19 22.26 -3.35
CA VAL A 85 -3.65 23.59 -3.79
C VAL A 85 -2.91 24.00 -5.05
N ALA A 86 -3.63 24.56 -6.02
CA ALA A 86 -3.03 25.27 -7.15
C ALA A 86 -3.55 26.71 -7.17
N THR A 87 -2.64 27.68 -7.28
CA THR A 87 -3.02 29.08 -7.47
C THR A 87 -3.07 29.36 -8.97
N VAL A 88 -4.23 29.76 -9.47
CA VAL A 88 -4.43 30.15 -10.87
C VAL A 88 -4.43 31.66 -10.96
N ASN A 89 -3.41 32.24 -11.58
CA ASN A 89 -3.33 33.68 -11.90
C ASN A 89 -2.86 33.86 -13.35
N ILE A 90 -2.78 35.12 -13.79
CA ILE A 90 -2.30 35.46 -15.14
C ILE A 90 -0.76 35.56 -15.22
N ALA A 91 -0.08 35.59 -14.08
CA ALA A 91 1.36 35.84 -14.00
C ALA A 91 2.20 34.56 -14.03
N PHE A 92 1.65 33.44 -13.54
CA PHE A 92 2.36 32.18 -13.33
C PHE A 92 1.47 30.99 -13.69
N ASP A 93 2.07 29.93 -14.22
CA ASP A 93 1.35 28.68 -14.46
C ASP A 93 0.96 28.02 -13.14
N PRO A 94 -0.27 27.47 -13.04
CA PRO A 94 -0.73 26.83 -11.83
C PRO A 94 0.08 25.56 -11.55
N SER A 95 0.78 25.54 -10.43
CA SER A 95 1.47 24.36 -9.91
C SER A 95 0.80 23.87 -8.64
N LEU A 96 0.84 22.55 -8.42
CA LEU A 96 0.30 21.93 -7.21
C LEU A 96 1.33 22.05 -6.08
N ILE A 97 0.96 22.80 -5.05
CA ILE A 97 1.77 23.13 -3.88
C ILE A 97 1.12 22.55 -2.60
N GLU A 98 1.84 22.60 -1.47
CA GLU A 98 1.36 22.13 -0.16
C GLU A 98 0.97 20.64 -0.12
N SER A 99 1.90 19.78 -0.54
CA SER A 99 1.76 18.33 -0.30
C SER A 99 1.82 18.01 1.20
N LYS A 100 1.16 16.95 1.65
CA LYS A 100 1.15 16.60 3.08
C LYS A 100 2.55 16.17 3.56
N TYR A 101 3.35 15.59 2.67
CA TYR A 101 4.77 15.29 2.94
C TYR A 101 5.64 16.55 3.13
N SER A 102 5.34 17.65 2.43
CA SER A 102 6.04 18.92 2.66
C SER A 102 5.63 19.59 3.98
N SER A 103 4.40 19.41 4.43
CA SER A 103 3.91 20.03 5.67
C SER A 103 4.31 19.26 6.93
N ASN A 104 4.47 17.94 6.84
CA ASN A 104 4.80 17.09 7.98
C ASN A 104 5.96 16.13 7.68
N PRO A 105 7.19 16.45 8.14
CA PRO A 105 8.39 15.63 7.90
C PRO A 105 8.25 14.18 8.38
N ILE A 106 7.47 13.95 9.43
CA ILE A 106 7.22 12.62 10.01
C ILE A 106 6.51 11.71 8.99
N PHE A 107 5.51 12.22 8.27
CA PHE A 107 4.79 11.44 7.25
C PHE A 107 5.65 11.19 6.01
N ALA A 108 6.60 12.08 5.70
CA ALA A 108 7.56 11.87 4.61
C ALA A 108 8.55 10.73 4.90
N VAL A 109 8.91 10.52 6.18
CA VAL A 109 9.86 9.48 6.60
C VAL A 109 9.19 8.13 6.84
N PHE A 110 8.07 8.11 7.56
CA PHE A 110 7.41 6.85 7.97
C PHE A 110 6.29 6.41 7.02
N GLY A 111 5.82 7.29 6.14
CA GLY A 111 4.62 7.06 5.33
C GLY A 111 3.34 7.03 6.17
N SER A 112 2.20 6.98 5.49
CA SER A 112 0.91 6.74 6.13
C SER A 112 0.70 5.24 6.37
N LEU A 113 0.09 4.85 7.49
CA LEU A 113 -0.36 3.48 7.72
C LEU A 113 -1.59 3.19 6.86
N ASP A 114 -1.36 2.76 5.63
CA ASP A 114 -2.37 2.39 4.64
C ASP A 114 -2.37 0.88 4.36
N LEU A 115 -3.39 0.40 3.61
CA LEU A 115 -3.48 -1.00 3.23
C LEU A 115 -2.28 -1.45 2.39
N THR A 116 -1.72 -0.56 1.57
CA THR A 116 -0.52 -0.83 0.77
C THR A 116 0.67 -1.16 1.65
N PHE A 117 0.91 -0.39 2.71
CA PHE A 117 1.97 -0.64 3.67
C PHE A 117 1.80 -2.00 4.35
N ILE A 118 0.58 -2.32 4.80
CA ILE A 118 0.27 -3.59 5.44
C ILE A 118 0.56 -4.77 4.50
N VAL A 119 0.09 -4.72 3.26
CA VAL A 119 0.35 -5.79 2.28
C VAL A 119 1.83 -5.88 1.91
N LYS A 120 2.45 -4.73 1.61
CA LYS A 120 3.84 -4.63 1.16
C LYS A 120 4.81 -5.13 2.22
N ILE A 121 4.61 -4.77 3.49
CA ILE A 121 5.54 -5.06 4.57
C ILE A 121 5.09 -6.25 5.41
N VAL A 122 3.89 -6.18 5.99
CA VAL A 122 3.44 -7.15 6.99
C VAL A 122 3.08 -8.49 6.33
N LEU A 123 2.21 -8.48 5.31
CA LEU A 123 1.78 -9.74 4.68
C LEU A 123 2.88 -10.41 3.86
N SER A 124 3.80 -9.65 3.25
CA SER A 124 4.95 -10.26 2.55
C SER A 124 5.91 -10.97 3.50
N LEU A 125 6.12 -10.44 4.71
CA LEU A 125 6.88 -11.12 5.76
C LEU A 125 6.15 -12.37 6.24
N PHE A 126 4.82 -12.32 6.38
CA PHE A 126 4.05 -13.52 6.69
C PHE A 126 4.08 -14.54 5.56
N ALA A 127 4.07 -14.12 4.29
CA ALA A 127 4.25 -15.04 3.16
C ALA A 127 5.55 -15.84 3.31
N ILE A 128 6.64 -15.18 3.73
CA ILE A 128 7.92 -15.84 4.05
C ILE A 128 7.80 -16.76 5.27
N LEU A 129 7.15 -16.30 6.34
CA LEU A 129 6.95 -17.09 7.57
C LEU A 129 6.13 -18.38 7.33
N PHE A 130 5.23 -18.37 6.35
CA PHE A 130 4.42 -19.54 6.00
C PHE A 130 5.14 -20.50 5.05
N THR A 131 6.15 -20.03 4.33
CA THR A 131 6.80 -20.79 3.25
C THR A 131 8.20 -21.26 3.59
N TYR A 132 8.91 -20.62 4.52
CA TYR A 132 10.32 -20.92 4.79
C TYR A 132 10.56 -22.38 5.19
N ASP A 133 9.70 -22.96 6.03
CA ASP A 133 9.76 -24.35 6.50
C ASP A 133 8.76 -25.28 5.80
N ALA A 134 8.06 -24.79 4.77
CA ALA A 134 7.01 -25.57 4.10
C ALA A 134 7.55 -26.87 3.49
N ILE A 135 8.69 -26.87 2.82
CA ILE A 135 9.27 -28.09 2.21
C ILE A 135 10.44 -28.60 3.04
N VAL A 136 11.35 -27.71 3.42
CA VAL A 136 12.55 -28.08 4.19
C VAL A 136 12.21 -28.60 5.60
N GLY A 137 11.15 -28.10 6.26
CA GLY A 137 10.76 -28.57 7.58
C GLY A 137 10.28 -30.03 7.58
N GLU A 138 9.62 -30.48 6.51
CA GLU A 138 9.26 -31.89 6.33
C GLU A 138 10.45 -32.76 5.92
N LYS A 139 11.39 -32.17 5.16
CA LYS A 139 12.64 -32.83 4.80
C LYS A 139 13.51 -33.10 6.04
N GLU A 140 13.57 -32.15 6.97
CA GLU A 140 14.28 -32.27 8.25
C GLU A 140 13.62 -33.31 9.17
N ARG A 141 12.29 -33.32 9.25
CA ARG A 141 11.52 -34.28 10.07
C ARG A 141 11.45 -35.68 9.46
N GLY A 142 11.95 -35.87 8.24
CA GLY A 142 11.86 -37.14 7.50
C GLY A 142 10.45 -37.49 7.00
N THR A 143 9.43 -36.69 7.35
CA THR A 143 8.03 -36.91 6.96
C THR A 143 7.84 -36.82 5.46
N LEU A 144 8.65 -36.02 4.76
CA LEU A 144 8.60 -35.94 3.29
C LEU A 144 8.97 -37.27 2.63
N LYS A 145 9.96 -38.01 3.18
CA LYS A 145 10.35 -39.34 2.67
C LYS A 145 9.25 -40.37 2.92
N LEU A 146 8.59 -40.29 4.08
CA LEU A 146 7.47 -41.15 4.45
C LEU A 146 6.20 -40.86 3.63
N ALA A 147 5.92 -39.60 3.30
CA ALA A 147 4.80 -39.25 2.43
C ALA A 147 5.01 -39.79 1.00
N LEU A 148 6.26 -39.73 0.51
CA LEU A 148 6.64 -40.22 -0.82
C LEU A 148 6.83 -41.72 -0.93
N SER A 149 6.82 -42.48 0.18
CA SER A 149 6.79 -43.95 0.12
C SER A 149 5.39 -44.48 -0.19
N ASN A 150 4.35 -43.65 -0.05
CA ASN A 150 3.01 -43.94 -0.53
C ASN A 150 2.89 -43.63 -2.03
N ARG A 151 1.89 -44.21 -2.72
CA ARG A 151 1.59 -43.98 -4.14
C ARG A 151 0.97 -42.59 -4.39
N VAL A 152 1.61 -41.52 -3.92
CA VAL A 152 1.20 -40.14 -4.14
C VAL A 152 2.20 -39.46 -5.06
N PRO A 153 1.77 -38.88 -6.19
CA PRO A 153 2.68 -38.23 -7.12
C PRO A 153 3.17 -36.89 -6.53
N ARG A 154 4.44 -36.57 -6.77
CA ARG A 154 5.18 -35.47 -6.10
C ARG A 154 4.59 -34.09 -6.43
N ASP A 155 4.13 -33.93 -7.66
CA ASP A 155 3.46 -32.74 -8.19
C ASP A 155 2.19 -32.40 -7.42
N ARG A 156 1.30 -33.37 -7.17
CA ARG A 156 0.06 -33.16 -6.43
C ARG A 156 0.30 -32.77 -4.98
N LEU A 157 1.31 -33.37 -4.35
CA LEU A 157 1.67 -33.04 -2.97
C LEU A 157 2.17 -31.59 -2.85
N ILE A 158 3.06 -31.17 -3.77
CA ILE A 158 3.59 -29.81 -3.78
C ILE A 158 2.49 -28.79 -4.14
N LEU A 159 1.66 -29.06 -5.15
CA LEU A 159 0.57 -28.18 -5.55
C LEU A 159 -0.48 -28.03 -4.45
N GLY A 160 -0.90 -29.14 -3.82
CA GLY A 160 -1.85 -29.09 -2.71
C GLY A 160 -1.30 -28.26 -1.54
N LYS A 161 0.00 -28.38 -1.26
CA LYS A 161 0.66 -27.59 -0.21
C LYS A 161 0.79 -26.11 -0.59
N ALA A 162 1.11 -25.82 -1.85
CA ALA A 162 1.18 -24.46 -2.35
C ALA A 162 -0.18 -23.78 -2.29
N ILE A 163 -1.23 -24.40 -2.80
CA ILE A 163 -2.60 -23.86 -2.78
C ILE A 163 -3.09 -23.70 -1.34
N GLY A 164 -2.94 -24.72 -0.50
CA GLY A 164 -3.39 -24.68 0.90
C GLY A 164 -2.68 -23.61 1.73
N GLY A 165 -1.37 -23.46 1.54
CA GLY A 165 -0.60 -22.41 2.21
C GLY A 165 -0.95 -21.01 1.68
N PHE A 166 -1.16 -20.87 0.36
CA PHE A 166 -1.53 -19.59 -0.24
C PHE A 166 -2.92 -19.14 0.21
N VAL A 167 -3.91 -20.03 0.18
CA VAL A 167 -5.26 -19.76 0.72
C VAL A 167 -5.20 -19.40 2.20
N SER A 168 -4.36 -20.07 2.99
CA SER A 168 -4.16 -19.73 4.41
C SER A 168 -3.58 -18.33 4.61
N LEU A 169 -2.79 -17.81 3.66
CA LEU A 169 -2.30 -16.43 3.67
C LEU A 169 -3.36 -15.43 3.19
N LEU A 170 -4.23 -15.82 2.26
CA LEU A 170 -5.27 -14.95 1.71
C LEU A 170 -6.40 -14.67 2.71
N ILE A 171 -6.73 -15.62 3.59
CA ILE A 171 -7.81 -15.44 4.58
C ILE A 171 -7.54 -14.22 5.49
N PRO A 172 -6.35 -14.04 6.09
CA PRO A 172 -5.96 -12.82 6.82
C PRO A 172 -5.98 -11.53 6.01
N LEU A 173 -5.97 -11.58 4.68
CA LEU A 173 -6.10 -10.40 3.82
C LEU A 173 -7.57 -10.08 3.55
N VAL A 174 -8.30 -11.07 3.02
CA VAL A 174 -9.64 -10.86 2.46
C VAL A 174 -10.67 -10.59 3.54
N ILE A 175 -10.66 -11.32 4.65
CA ILE A 175 -11.68 -11.16 5.69
C ILE A 175 -11.61 -9.74 6.32
N PRO A 176 -10.45 -9.27 6.81
CA PRO A 176 -10.35 -7.91 7.34
C PRO A 176 -10.61 -6.83 6.30
N LEU A 177 -10.22 -7.06 5.04
CA LEU A 177 -10.51 -6.13 3.95
C LEU A 177 -12.02 -5.96 3.76
N VAL A 178 -12.77 -7.06 3.70
CA VAL A 178 -14.23 -7.04 3.59
C VAL A 178 -14.85 -6.34 4.80
N LEU A 179 -14.36 -6.62 6.02
CA LEU A 179 -14.82 -5.93 7.23
C LEU A 179 -14.54 -4.41 7.17
N GLY A 180 -13.36 -4.01 6.67
CA GLY A 180 -13.01 -2.61 6.46
C GLY A 180 -13.91 -1.92 5.42
N LEU A 181 -14.23 -2.61 4.31
CA LEU A 181 -15.17 -2.11 3.29
C LEU A 181 -16.59 -1.98 3.83
N LEU A 182 -17.05 -2.93 4.64
CA LEU A 182 -18.34 -2.83 5.33
C LEU A 182 -18.36 -1.64 6.28
N LEU A 183 -17.28 -1.41 7.01
CA LEU A 183 -17.14 -0.26 7.90
C LEU A 183 -17.25 1.05 7.12
N LEU A 184 -16.65 1.15 5.93
CA LEU A 184 -16.77 2.32 5.04
C LEU A 184 -18.22 2.59 4.61
N MET A 185 -19.00 1.55 4.31
CA MET A 185 -20.40 1.67 3.89
C MET A 185 -21.32 2.21 5.00
N ILE A 186 -20.93 2.10 6.27
CA ILE A 186 -21.72 2.62 7.40
C ILE A 186 -21.59 4.15 7.51
N TYR A 187 -20.51 4.75 6.99
CA TYR A 187 -20.29 6.19 7.12
C TYR A 187 -21.03 6.98 6.02
N PRO A 188 -21.94 7.91 6.38
CA PRO A 188 -22.81 8.60 5.42
C PRO A 188 -22.10 9.57 4.47
N ASN A 189 -20.89 10.02 4.81
CA ASN A 189 -20.10 10.95 3.99
C ASN A 189 -19.25 10.24 2.92
N ILE A 190 -19.36 8.91 2.79
CA ILE A 190 -18.55 8.08 1.92
C ILE A 190 -19.47 7.42 0.90
N SER A 191 -19.57 8.02 -0.29
CA SER A 191 -20.25 7.41 -1.42
C SER A 191 -19.23 6.78 -2.36
N LEU A 192 -19.29 5.46 -2.51
CA LEU A 192 -18.48 4.72 -3.47
C LEU A 192 -19.23 4.65 -4.80
N SER A 193 -18.62 5.16 -5.86
CA SER A 193 -19.16 5.02 -7.22
C SER A 193 -18.79 3.65 -7.81
N GLY A 194 -19.43 3.25 -8.91
CA GLY A 194 -19.10 2.00 -9.61
C GLY A 194 -17.62 1.91 -10.04
N ASP A 195 -17.05 3.04 -10.46
CA ASP A 195 -15.63 3.14 -10.80
C ASP A 195 -14.71 2.91 -9.60
N ASP A 196 -15.13 3.31 -8.40
CA ASP A 196 -14.33 3.10 -7.19
C ASP A 196 -14.27 1.61 -6.84
N TRP A 197 -15.38 0.88 -7.00
CA TRP A 197 -15.41 -0.57 -6.84
C TRP A 197 -14.47 -1.29 -7.81
N LEU A 198 -14.42 -0.84 -9.07
CA LEU A 198 -13.49 -1.40 -10.05
C LEU A 198 -12.03 -1.15 -9.64
N ARG A 199 -11.71 0.04 -9.14
CA ARG A 199 -10.35 0.38 -8.65
C ARG A 199 -9.97 -0.45 -7.41
N ILE A 200 -10.89 -0.67 -6.48
CA ILE A 200 -10.68 -1.56 -5.32
C ILE A 200 -10.40 -2.99 -5.81
N GLY A 201 -11.18 -3.48 -6.76
CA GLY A 201 -10.99 -4.80 -7.37
C GLY A 201 -9.59 -4.95 -8.00
N MET A 202 -9.19 -3.99 -8.83
CA MET A 202 -7.84 -3.98 -9.43
C MET A 202 -6.73 -3.93 -8.38
N THR A 203 -6.91 -3.17 -7.31
CA THR A 203 -5.95 -3.08 -6.21
C THR A 203 -5.82 -4.42 -5.47
N CYS A 204 -6.95 -5.09 -5.23
CA CYS A 204 -6.97 -6.43 -4.63
C CYS A 204 -6.22 -7.44 -5.51
N VAL A 205 -6.45 -7.43 -6.83
CA VAL A 205 -5.71 -8.29 -7.77
C VAL A 205 -4.20 -8.03 -7.71
N MET A 206 -3.77 -6.76 -7.63
CA MET A 206 -2.35 -6.43 -7.50
C MET A 206 -1.76 -6.95 -6.19
N PHE A 207 -2.50 -6.89 -5.07
CA PHE A 207 -2.07 -7.49 -3.82
C PHE A 207 -1.94 -9.01 -3.89
N LEU A 208 -2.90 -9.69 -4.54
CA LEU A 208 -2.83 -11.13 -4.76
C LEU A 208 -1.60 -11.52 -5.59
N LEU A 209 -1.34 -10.81 -6.69
CA LEU A 209 -0.16 -11.03 -7.53
C LEU A 209 1.12 -10.80 -6.72
N TYR A 210 1.22 -9.69 -6.00
CA TYR A 210 2.37 -9.37 -5.16
C TYR A 210 2.65 -10.48 -4.13
N LEU A 211 1.63 -10.92 -3.38
CA LEU A 211 1.80 -12.00 -2.40
C LEU A 211 2.14 -13.34 -3.06
N SER A 212 1.59 -13.62 -4.25
CA SER A 212 1.90 -14.85 -4.98
C SER A 212 3.39 -14.94 -5.35
N VAL A 213 4.03 -13.82 -5.69
CA VAL A 213 5.46 -13.77 -6.00
C VAL A 213 6.30 -14.12 -4.77
N PHE A 214 6.04 -13.49 -3.62
CA PHE A 214 6.77 -13.80 -2.39
C PHE A 214 6.50 -15.23 -1.90
N PHE A 215 5.27 -15.70 -2.04
CA PHE A 215 4.90 -17.04 -1.63
C PHE A 215 5.57 -18.12 -2.49
N THR A 216 5.56 -17.97 -3.82
CA THR A 216 6.23 -18.90 -4.74
C THR A 216 7.75 -18.87 -4.60
N LEU A 217 8.34 -17.69 -4.41
CA LEU A 217 9.75 -17.52 -4.08
C LEU A 217 10.12 -18.23 -2.78
N GLY A 218 9.28 -18.07 -1.75
CA GLY A 218 9.32 -18.78 -0.48
C GLY A 218 9.41 -20.28 -0.62
N LEU A 219 8.46 -20.86 -1.36
CA LEU A 219 8.43 -22.29 -1.65
C LEU A 219 9.65 -22.76 -2.44
N PHE A 220 10.09 -21.98 -3.43
CA PHE A 220 11.26 -22.31 -4.24
C PHE A 220 12.53 -22.41 -3.39
N ILE A 221 12.76 -21.44 -2.50
CA ILE A 221 13.93 -21.44 -1.60
C ILE A 221 13.82 -22.55 -0.57
N SER A 222 12.63 -22.79 -0.02
CA SER A 222 12.37 -23.90 0.90
C SER A 222 12.67 -25.26 0.24
N ALA A 223 12.33 -25.44 -1.04
CA ALA A 223 12.63 -26.67 -1.77
C ALA A 223 14.14 -26.88 -2.00
N ARG A 224 14.88 -25.80 -2.26
CA ARG A 224 16.32 -25.84 -2.57
C ARG A 224 17.20 -26.00 -1.33
N THR A 225 16.71 -25.60 -0.17
CA THR A 225 17.51 -25.54 1.04
C THR A 225 17.49 -26.86 1.82
N THR A 226 18.52 -27.10 2.63
CA THR A 226 18.64 -28.29 3.48
C THR A 226 18.24 -28.05 4.92
N ARG A 227 18.38 -26.81 5.43
CA ARG A 227 17.97 -26.42 6.78
C ARG A 227 16.90 -25.33 6.79
N SER A 228 15.95 -25.40 7.72
CA SER A 228 14.88 -24.40 7.87
C SER A 228 15.42 -23.01 8.20
N SER A 229 16.44 -22.93 9.06
CA SER A 229 17.06 -21.65 9.44
C SER A 229 17.75 -20.95 8.27
N THR A 230 18.43 -21.70 7.39
CA THR A 230 19.09 -21.11 6.21
C THR A 230 18.07 -20.65 5.17
N SER A 231 16.96 -21.36 5.03
CA SER A 231 15.84 -20.96 4.15
C SER A 231 15.25 -19.62 4.60
N PHE A 232 15.00 -19.48 5.90
CA PHE A 232 14.48 -18.24 6.48
C PHE A 232 15.42 -17.05 6.30
N LEU A 233 16.72 -17.22 6.62
CA LEU A 233 17.71 -16.15 6.48
C LEU A 233 17.86 -15.68 5.03
N LEU A 234 17.87 -16.62 4.08
CA LEU A 234 17.99 -16.29 2.65
C LEU A 234 16.75 -15.55 2.14
N LEU A 235 15.55 -15.99 2.54
CA LEU A 235 14.30 -15.30 2.20
C LEU A 235 14.25 -13.88 2.78
N LEU A 236 14.67 -13.71 4.04
CA LEU A 236 14.72 -12.42 4.68
C LEU A 236 15.70 -11.47 3.98
N PHE A 237 16.89 -11.96 3.60
CA PHE A 237 17.87 -11.18 2.85
C PHE A 237 17.34 -10.71 1.49
N ILE A 238 16.71 -11.61 0.74
CA ILE A 238 16.08 -11.26 -0.55
C ILE A 238 14.97 -10.25 -0.33
N TRP A 239 14.12 -10.46 0.67
CA TRP A 239 13.04 -9.53 0.99
C TRP A 239 13.54 -8.13 1.32
N VAL A 240 14.54 -8.00 2.20
CA VAL A 240 15.12 -6.68 2.54
C VAL A 240 15.65 -6.02 1.28
N THR A 241 16.39 -6.76 0.45
CA THR A 241 16.96 -6.24 -0.79
C THR A 241 15.87 -5.73 -1.75
N PHE A 242 14.84 -6.54 -2.01
CA PHE A 242 13.79 -6.21 -2.97
C PHE A 242 12.80 -5.15 -2.47
N VAL A 243 12.41 -5.20 -1.20
CA VAL A 243 11.36 -4.34 -0.66
C VAL A 243 11.90 -3.00 -0.18
N THR A 244 13.17 -2.95 0.26
CA THR A 244 13.77 -1.75 0.88
C THR A 244 14.92 -1.15 0.07
N ILE A 245 15.89 -1.96 -0.36
CA ILE A 245 17.13 -1.47 -0.98
C ILE A 245 16.87 -1.04 -2.43
N ILE A 246 16.29 -1.93 -3.23
CA ILE A 246 16.05 -1.69 -4.67
C ILE A 246 15.21 -0.42 -4.92
N PRO A 247 14.07 -0.17 -4.25
CA PRO A 247 13.28 1.04 -4.50
C PRO A 247 14.04 2.33 -4.19
N LYS A 248 14.79 2.36 -3.09
CA LYS A 248 15.59 3.54 -2.71
C LYS A 248 16.74 3.78 -3.68
N ALA A 249 17.46 2.71 -4.03
CA ALA A 249 18.54 2.78 -5.01
C ALA A 249 18.02 3.23 -6.39
N ALA A 250 16.86 2.73 -6.82
CA ALA A 250 16.25 3.11 -8.09
C ALA A 250 15.92 4.61 -8.15
N VAL A 251 15.34 5.19 -7.09
CA VAL A 251 15.05 6.62 -7.02
C VAL A 251 16.35 7.45 -7.04
N MET A 252 17.36 7.02 -6.29
CA MET A 252 18.66 7.71 -6.28
C MET A 252 19.35 7.66 -7.65
N MET A 253 19.36 6.49 -8.30
CA MET A 253 19.93 6.32 -9.64
C MET A 253 19.16 7.13 -10.68
N ALA A 254 17.83 7.17 -10.60
CA ALA A 254 17.01 7.97 -11.51
C ALA A 254 17.36 9.47 -11.40
N GLY A 255 17.60 9.98 -10.19
CA GLY A 255 18.04 11.35 -9.97
C GLY A 255 19.43 11.68 -10.53
N GLN A 256 20.30 10.68 -10.70
CA GLN A 256 21.62 10.84 -11.33
C GLN A 256 21.54 10.79 -12.86
N ILE A 257 20.70 9.91 -13.42
CA ILE A 257 20.57 9.72 -14.88
C ILE A 257 19.81 10.89 -15.51
N LYS A 258 18.76 11.37 -14.84
CA LYS A 258 17.97 12.51 -15.29
C LYS A 258 17.81 13.47 -14.11
N PRO A 259 18.75 14.42 -13.90
CA PRO A 259 18.63 15.40 -12.84
C PRO A 259 17.30 16.11 -13.00
N ILE A 260 16.47 15.99 -11.96
CA ILE A 260 15.15 16.60 -11.93
C ILE A 260 15.42 18.09 -11.74
N PRO A 261 15.14 18.95 -12.74
CA PRO A 261 15.47 20.37 -12.63
C PRO A 261 14.77 20.92 -11.38
N SER A 262 15.55 21.59 -10.54
CA SER A 262 15.01 22.10 -9.28
C SER A 262 13.91 23.12 -9.57
N VAL A 263 12.96 23.31 -8.65
CA VAL A 263 11.88 24.31 -8.83
C VAL A 263 12.45 25.70 -9.15
N HIS A 264 13.62 26.03 -8.60
CA HIS A 264 14.36 27.26 -8.90
C HIS A 264 14.91 27.31 -10.33
N GLU A 265 15.37 26.19 -10.87
CA GLU A 265 15.93 26.09 -12.23
C GLU A 265 14.83 26.13 -13.29
N ILE A 266 13.66 25.51 -13.02
CA ILE A 266 12.46 25.64 -13.85
C ILE A 266 11.94 27.09 -13.86
N THR A 267 12.00 27.77 -12.71
CA THR A 267 11.57 29.17 -12.59
C THR A 267 12.58 30.12 -13.24
N ALA A 268 13.88 29.78 -13.25
CA ALA A 268 14.94 30.58 -13.85
C ALA A 268 15.07 30.42 -15.38
N GLN A 269 14.52 29.36 -15.97
CA GLN A 269 14.47 29.15 -17.42
C GLN A 269 13.30 29.88 -18.11
N LYS A 270 12.43 30.55 -17.35
CA LYS A 270 11.33 31.38 -17.86
C LYS A 270 11.66 32.86 -17.73
#